data_AF-S4RMM5-F1
#
_entry.id   AF-S4RMM5-F1
#
_cell.length_a   1.000
_cell.length_b   1.000
_cell.length_c   1.000
_cell.angle_alpha   90.00
_cell.angle_beta   90.00
_cell.angle_gamma   90.00
#
_symmetry.space_group_name_H-M   'P 1'
#
loop_
_entity.id
_entity.type
_entity.pdbx_description
1 polymer ?
#
loop_
_entity_poly.entity_id
_entity_poly.type
_entity_poly.pdbx_seq_one_letter_code
_entity_poly.pdbx_strand_id
1 'polypeptide(L)'
;IGSRSSVYSPESTVRKTGSYIYEEFMPTDGTDVKVYTVGPDYAHAEARKSPALDGKVERDAEGKEVRYPVILNAREKLIARKVCMAFKQTVCGFDLLRANGNSYVCDVNGFSFVKNSMKYYDDCAKILGNIIMRELGSQFHIPWSIPTEAEDIPIVPTTSGTMMELRCVIAVIRHGDRTPKQKMKMEVRHPRFFELFDKYDGHRTGKLKLKKPKQLQEVLDIARLLLSEFDQKNDTEIEENKAKLEQLKTVLEM
;
A
#
# COMPACT_ATOMS: atom_id res chain seq x y z
N ILE A 1 -15.40 -7.26 12.07
CA ILE A 1 -14.21 -6.84 12.86
C ILE A 1 -13.37 -5.87 12.01
N GLY A 2 -13.56 -4.57 12.22
CA GLY A 2 -12.92 -3.50 11.45
C GLY A 2 -13.51 -2.18 11.93
N SER A 3 -12.69 -1.12 12.03
CA SER A 3 -13.06 0.19 12.61
C SER A 3 -13.16 0.24 14.13
N ARG A 4 -12.13 -0.24 14.86
CA ARG A 4 -11.97 0.05 16.30
C ARG A 4 -10.89 1.08 16.61
N SER A 5 -10.23 1.64 15.60
CA SER A 5 -9.12 2.60 15.78
C SER A 5 -9.54 3.90 16.46
N SER A 6 -10.83 4.23 16.39
CA SER A 6 -11.48 5.39 17.02
C SER A 6 -12.20 5.08 18.33
N VAL A 7 -12.31 3.81 18.72
CA VAL A 7 -13.07 3.42 19.91
C VAL A 7 -12.19 3.68 21.14
N TYR A 8 -12.57 4.67 21.94
CA TYR A 8 -11.95 4.90 23.24
C TYR A 8 -12.02 3.63 24.10
N SER A 9 -10.87 3.16 24.53
CA SER A 9 -10.78 2.06 25.50
C SER A 9 -11.29 2.56 26.85
N PRO A 10 -12.27 1.89 27.49
CA PRO A 10 -12.68 2.24 28.85
C PRO A 10 -11.56 1.98 29.86
N GLU A 11 -10.59 1.12 29.51
CA GLU A 11 -9.37 0.91 30.27
C GLU A 11 -8.27 1.87 29.78
N SER A 12 -7.88 2.81 30.64
CA SER A 12 -6.75 3.73 30.45
C SER A 12 -5.59 3.35 31.38
N THR A 13 -5.21 2.07 31.38
CA THR A 13 -4.04 1.61 32.13
C THR A 13 -2.88 1.30 31.20
N VAL A 14 -1.69 1.75 31.57
CA VAL A 14 -0.44 1.42 30.85
C VAL A 14 -0.32 -0.09 30.72
N ARG A 15 -0.18 -0.58 29.48
CA ARG A 15 -0.03 -2.01 29.19
C ARG A 15 1.23 -2.54 29.87
N LYS A 16 1.10 -3.66 30.59
CA LYS A 16 2.18 -4.25 31.40
C LYS A 16 2.92 -5.41 30.72
N THR A 17 2.41 -5.90 29.58
CA THR A 17 2.97 -7.05 28.86
C THR A 17 3.28 -6.66 27.41
N GLY A 18 4.52 -6.83 26.98
CA GLY A 18 5.01 -6.43 25.65
C GLY A 18 5.72 -5.07 25.64
N SER A 19 6.31 -4.72 24.50
CA SER A 19 7.01 -3.44 24.30
C SER A 19 6.16 -2.50 23.46
N TYR A 20 6.04 -1.25 23.90
CA TYR A 20 5.22 -0.22 23.27
C TYR A 20 5.96 1.11 23.24
N ILE A 21 5.65 1.92 22.23
CA ILE A 21 6.00 3.33 22.19
C ILE A 21 4.76 4.10 22.66
N TYR A 22 4.95 5.01 23.62
CA TYR A 22 3.93 5.95 24.06
C TYR A 22 4.36 7.33 23.57
N GLU A 23 3.48 7.99 22.82
CA GLU A 23 3.71 9.29 22.21
C GLU A 23 2.52 10.20 22.44
N GLU A 24 2.74 11.51 22.36
CA GLU A 24 1.69 12.51 22.46
C GLU A 24 0.71 12.36 21.28
N PHE A 25 -0.59 12.47 21.56
CA PHE A 25 -1.59 12.49 20.50
C PHE A 25 -1.59 13.86 19.81
N MET A 26 -1.26 13.87 18.52
CA MET A 26 -1.22 15.11 17.73
C MET A 26 -2.61 15.47 17.18
N PRO A 27 -3.20 16.61 17.56
CA PRO A 27 -4.53 17.00 17.07
C PRO A 27 -4.43 17.54 15.63
N THR A 28 -4.76 16.71 14.64
CA THR A 28 -4.84 17.09 13.22
C THR A 28 -6.27 17.46 12.82
N ASP A 29 -6.45 18.01 11.63
CA ASP A 29 -7.77 18.25 11.01
C ASP A 29 -8.46 16.95 10.55
N GLY A 30 -8.11 15.81 11.15
CA GLY A 30 -8.71 14.52 10.84
C GLY A 30 -8.16 13.84 9.58
N THR A 31 -7.00 14.28 9.09
CA THR A 31 -6.32 13.65 7.95
C THR A 31 -4.86 13.35 8.26
N ASP A 32 -4.37 12.26 7.65
CA ASP A 32 -2.97 11.87 7.66
C ASP A 32 -2.38 12.16 6.27
N VAL A 33 -1.25 12.87 6.21
CA VAL A 33 -0.56 13.15 4.95
C VAL A 33 0.44 12.03 4.67
N LYS A 34 0.26 11.31 3.57
CA LYS A 34 1.19 10.28 3.11
C LYS A 34 2.13 10.86 2.08
N VAL A 35 3.43 10.74 2.33
CA VAL A 35 4.49 11.27 1.47
C VAL A 35 5.29 10.14 0.85
N TYR A 36 5.63 10.28 -0.43
CA TYR A 36 6.33 9.29 -1.24
C TYR A 36 7.49 9.94 -1.97
N THR A 37 8.73 9.64 -1.56
CA THR A 37 9.95 10.18 -2.18
C THR A 37 10.39 9.31 -3.34
N VAL A 38 11.03 9.94 -4.33
CA VAL A 38 11.83 9.27 -5.37
C VAL A 38 13.12 10.05 -5.52
N GLY A 39 14.13 9.66 -4.75
CA GLY A 39 15.29 10.51 -4.47
C GLY A 39 14.96 11.65 -3.51
N PRO A 40 15.98 12.44 -3.12
CA PRO A 40 15.85 13.46 -2.08
C PRO A 40 15.07 14.71 -2.50
N ASP A 41 14.92 14.95 -3.79
CA ASP A 41 14.41 16.22 -4.34
C ASP A 41 13.01 16.10 -4.96
N TYR A 42 12.46 14.88 -5.05
CA TYR A 42 11.09 14.64 -5.48
C TYR A 42 10.28 14.00 -4.35
N ALA A 43 9.09 14.54 -4.09
CA ALA A 43 8.12 13.97 -3.17
C ALA A 43 6.70 14.21 -3.67
N HIS A 44 5.93 13.13 -3.77
CA HIS A 44 4.47 13.18 -3.96
C HIS A 44 3.77 13.09 -2.60
N ALA A 45 2.67 13.82 -2.42
CA ALA A 45 1.89 13.75 -1.19
C ALA A 45 0.38 13.67 -1.45
N GLU A 46 -0.28 12.81 -0.68
CA GLU A 46 -1.73 12.64 -0.67
C GLU A 46 -2.22 12.54 0.77
N ALA A 47 -3.35 13.18 1.10
CA ALA A 47 -4.00 13.02 2.39
C ALA A 47 -5.05 11.92 2.35
N ARG A 48 -5.22 11.23 3.47
CA ARG A 48 -6.32 10.28 3.70
C ARG A 48 -6.99 10.62 5.02
N LYS A 49 -8.26 10.25 5.17
CA LYS A 49 -8.97 10.37 6.45
C LYS A 49 -8.22 9.59 7.53
N SER A 50 -7.96 10.24 8.66
CA SER A 50 -7.28 9.63 9.78
C SER A 50 -8.15 8.52 10.40
N PRO A 51 -7.62 7.31 10.60
CA PRO A 51 -8.34 6.22 11.27
C PRO A 51 -8.73 6.54 12.72
N ALA A 52 -8.11 7.57 13.32
CA ALA A 52 -8.37 8.01 14.68
C ALA A 52 -9.72 8.71 14.86
N LEU A 53 -10.33 9.22 13.78
CA LEU A 53 -11.63 9.90 13.84
C LEU A 53 -12.78 8.95 14.16
N ASP A 54 -13.13 8.08 13.20
CA ASP A 54 -14.25 7.15 13.31
C ASP A 54 -13.86 5.72 12.90
N GLY A 55 -12.61 5.53 12.44
CA GLY A 55 -12.09 4.25 11.95
C GLY A 55 -12.75 3.77 10.66
N LYS A 56 -13.67 4.51 10.05
CA LYS A 56 -14.38 4.14 8.83
C LYS A 56 -13.62 4.66 7.62
N VAL A 57 -13.17 3.73 6.78
CA VAL A 57 -12.47 4.07 5.53
C VAL A 57 -13.47 4.67 4.56
N GLU A 58 -13.22 5.91 4.12
CA GLU A 58 -14.00 6.56 3.07
C GLU A 58 -13.64 5.96 1.72
N ARG A 59 -14.66 5.62 0.94
CA ARG A 59 -14.51 5.00 -0.38
C ARG A 59 -15.29 5.78 -1.43
N ASP A 60 -14.71 5.86 -2.63
CA ASP A 60 -15.40 6.40 -3.81
C ASP A 60 -16.42 5.40 -4.38
N ALA A 61 -17.10 5.80 -5.46
CA ALA A 61 -18.09 4.98 -6.15
C ALA A 61 -17.51 3.66 -6.72
N GLU A 62 -16.18 3.58 -6.90
CA GLU A 62 -15.45 2.40 -7.38
C GLU A 62 -14.95 1.53 -6.22
N GLY A 63 -15.24 1.91 -4.97
CA GLY A 63 -14.81 1.21 -3.77
C GLY A 63 -13.33 1.43 -3.40
N LYS A 64 -12.62 2.37 -4.04
CA LYS A 64 -11.24 2.73 -3.70
C LYS A 64 -11.23 3.72 -2.54
N GLU A 65 -10.18 3.69 -1.73
CA GLU A 65 -10.01 4.62 -0.61
C GLU A 65 -9.82 6.05 -1.13
N VAL A 66 -10.63 6.99 -0.61
CA VAL A 66 -10.59 8.40 -1.01
C VAL A 66 -9.25 9.03 -0.61
N ARG A 67 -8.69 9.82 -1.52
CA ARG A 67 -7.40 10.51 -1.37
C ARG A 67 -7.55 11.95 -1.82
N TYR A 68 -6.93 12.86 -1.08
CA TYR A 68 -6.91 14.27 -1.43
C TYR A 68 -5.49 14.68 -1.84
N PRO A 69 -5.31 15.41 -2.95
CA PRO A 69 -3.99 15.89 -3.34
C PRO A 69 -3.44 16.85 -2.27
N VAL A 70 -2.16 16.71 -1.92
CA VAL A 70 -1.48 17.59 -0.96
C VAL A 70 -0.25 18.20 -1.60
N ILE A 71 -0.14 19.51 -1.48
CA ILE A 71 1.10 20.23 -1.80
C ILE A 71 1.91 20.36 -0.51
N LEU A 72 3.15 19.88 -0.56
CA LEU A 72 4.09 20.03 0.55
C LEU A 72 4.65 21.46 0.58
N ASN A 73 4.70 22.05 1.76
CA ASN A 73 5.38 23.33 1.97
C ASN A 73 6.92 23.15 1.98
N ALA A 74 7.67 24.25 2.02
CA ALA A 74 9.13 24.21 1.97
C ALA A 74 9.75 23.38 3.12
N ARG A 75 9.18 23.47 4.33
CA ARG A 75 9.65 22.71 5.50
C ARG A 75 9.39 21.21 5.33
N GLU A 76 8.24 20.84 4.79
CA GLU A 76 7.88 19.44 4.53
C GLU A 76 8.70 18.82 3.40
N LYS A 77 9.03 19.59 2.36
CA LYS A 77 10.00 19.16 1.33
C LYS A 77 11.37 18.90 1.93
N LEU A 78 11.83 19.75 2.86
CA LEU A 78 13.07 19.53 3.60
C LEU A 78 13.00 18.28 4.50
N ILE A 79 11.85 18.01 5.12
CA ILE A 79 11.61 16.76 5.87
C ILE A 79 11.72 15.55 4.93
N ALA A 80 11.06 15.58 3.76
CA ALA A 80 11.12 14.50 2.78
C ALA A 80 12.56 14.21 2.33
N ARG A 81 13.34 15.26 2.03
CA ARG A 81 14.77 15.16 1.73
C ARG A 81 15.54 14.48 2.86
N LYS A 82 15.34 14.92 4.11
CA LYS A 82 16.01 14.35 5.28
C LYS A 82 15.65 12.89 5.50
N VAL A 83 14.38 12.51 5.37
CA VAL A 83 13.93 11.11 5.53
C VAL A 83 14.57 10.22 4.45
N CYS A 84 14.49 10.60 3.17
CA CYS A 84 15.10 9.86 2.07
C CYS A 84 16.59 9.60 2.32
N MET A 85 17.34 10.63 2.72
CA MET A 85 18.79 10.55 2.94
C MET A 85 19.15 9.79 4.21
N ALA A 86 18.45 10.03 5.32
CA ALA A 86 18.75 9.42 6.61
C ALA A 86 18.54 7.90 6.59
N PHE A 87 17.46 7.44 5.96
CA PHE A 87 17.16 6.01 5.84
C PHE A 87 17.84 5.34 4.63
N LYS A 88 18.53 6.12 3.78
CA LYS A 88 19.16 5.65 2.54
C LYS A 88 18.17 4.87 1.65
N GLN A 89 16.94 5.36 1.57
CA GLN A 89 15.88 4.77 0.76
C GLN A 89 15.48 5.76 -0.33
N THR A 90 15.94 5.56 -1.56
CA THR A 90 15.60 6.42 -2.71
C THR A 90 14.09 6.50 -2.91
N VAL A 91 13.43 5.35 -2.92
CA VAL A 91 11.97 5.26 -2.91
C VAL A 91 11.53 5.04 -1.47
N CYS A 92 10.87 6.02 -0.85
CA CYS A 92 10.50 5.94 0.56
C CYS A 92 9.11 6.53 0.81
N GLY A 93 8.25 5.77 1.50
CA GLY A 93 6.98 6.23 2.02
C GLY A 93 7.08 6.60 3.50
N PHE A 94 6.48 7.71 3.91
CA PHE A 94 6.36 8.08 5.32
C PHE A 94 5.08 8.90 5.56
N ASP A 95 4.64 8.95 6.82
CA ASP A 95 3.42 9.63 7.23
C ASP A 95 3.75 10.92 7.99
N LEU A 96 3.01 11.98 7.67
CA LEU A 96 3.07 13.30 8.28
C LEU A 96 1.74 13.65 8.95
N LEU A 97 1.82 14.17 10.16
CA LEU A 97 0.73 14.80 10.88
C LEU A 97 0.93 16.31 10.86
N ARG A 98 -0.03 17.05 10.29
CA ARG A 98 -0.08 18.52 10.36
C ARG A 98 -0.88 18.89 11.60
N ALA A 99 -0.23 19.45 12.60
CA ALA A 99 -0.83 19.82 13.89
C ALA A 99 -0.15 21.08 14.44
N ASN A 100 -0.91 21.95 15.10
CA ASN A 100 -0.38 23.14 15.79
C ASN A 100 0.56 24.01 14.91
N GLY A 101 0.21 24.18 13.63
CA GLY A 101 1.00 24.95 12.66
C GLY A 101 2.34 24.30 12.24
N ASN A 102 2.59 23.05 12.62
CA ASN A 102 3.80 22.30 12.33
C ASN A 102 3.49 20.97 11.63
N SER A 103 4.53 20.29 11.14
CA SER A 103 4.43 18.97 10.49
C SER A 103 5.36 17.98 11.19
N TYR A 104 4.82 16.84 11.62
CA TYR A 104 5.49 15.81 12.43
C TYR A 104 5.50 14.48 11.69
N VAL A 105 6.65 13.82 11.60
CA VAL A 105 6.74 12.46 11.03
C VAL A 105 6.37 11.46 12.12
N CYS A 106 5.38 10.60 11.87
CA CYS A 106 4.95 9.57 12.83
C CYS A 106 5.28 8.14 12.39
N ASP A 107 5.44 7.89 11.07
CA ASP A 107 5.77 6.56 10.56
C ASP A 107 6.67 6.66 9.31
N VAL A 108 7.70 5.81 9.22
CA VAL A 108 8.59 5.69 8.06
C VAL A 108 8.55 4.24 7.57
N ASN A 109 7.92 4.04 6.42
CA ASN A 109 7.58 2.72 5.90
C ASN A 109 8.69 2.10 5.02
N GLY A 110 9.65 2.90 4.55
CA GLY A 110 10.63 2.47 3.54
C GLY A 110 9.99 2.37 2.15
N PHE A 111 10.42 1.40 1.34
CA PHE A 111 10.00 1.29 -0.06
C PHE A 111 8.47 1.25 -0.25
N SER A 112 7.92 2.29 -0.90
CA SER A 112 6.48 2.45 -1.11
C SER A 112 6.19 3.28 -2.35
N PHE A 113 5.28 2.80 -3.19
CA PHE A 113 4.81 3.53 -4.38
C PHE A 113 3.42 4.12 -4.17
N VAL A 114 3.18 5.28 -4.78
CA VAL A 114 1.85 5.85 -4.99
C VAL A 114 1.06 4.91 -5.90
N LYS A 115 -0.25 4.84 -5.68
CA LYS A 115 -1.16 4.01 -6.49
C LYS A 115 -2.14 4.89 -7.24
N ASN A 116 -2.51 4.45 -8.44
CA ASN A 116 -3.52 5.07 -9.28
C ASN A 116 -3.15 6.51 -9.74
N SER A 117 -1.86 6.79 -9.93
CA SER A 117 -1.39 8.08 -10.45
C SER A 117 -0.43 7.84 -11.60
N MET A 118 -0.92 8.02 -12.83
CA MET A 118 -0.09 7.86 -14.04
C MET A 118 1.10 8.82 -14.03
N LYS A 119 0.86 10.09 -13.67
CA LYS A 119 1.93 11.08 -13.52
C LYS A 119 3.02 10.63 -12.55
N TYR A 120 2.64 10.05 -11.41
CA TYR A 120 3.64 9.53 -10.47
C TYR A 120 4.47 8.40 -11.09
N TYR A 121 3.85 7.50 -11.86
CA TYR A 121 4.56 6.41 -12.52
C TYR A 121 5.58 6.95 -13.53
N ASP A 122 5.18 7.93 -14.35
CA ASP A 122 6.06 8.57 -15.32
C ASP A 122 7.23 9.30 -14.64
N ASP A 123 6.93 10.14 -13.65
CA ASP A 123 7.93 10.90 -12.89
C ASP A 123 8.90 9.94 -12.16
N CYS A 124 8.37 8.92 -11.48
CA CYS A 124 9.16 7.94 -10.75
C CYS A 124 10.08 7.14 -11.69
N ALA A 125 9.57 6.68 -12.83
CA ALA A 125 10.36 5.95 -13.81
C ALA A 125 11.48 6.81 -14.39
N LYS A 126 11.17 8.07 -14.75
CA LYS A 126 12.16 9.04 -15.26
C LYS A 126 13.26 9.30 -14.25
N ILE A 127 12.91 9.57 -12.98
CA ILE A 127 13.89 9.87 -11.94
C ILE A 127 14.78 8.67 -11.65
N LEU A 128 14.19 7.47 -11.49
CA LEU A 128 14.97 6.25 -11.26
C LEU A 128 15.90 5.93 -12.43
N GLY A 129 15.41 6.06 -13.67
CA GLY A 129 16.23 5.92 -14.88
C GLY A 129 17.41 6.89 -14.88
N ASN A 130 17.16 8.17 -14.59
CA ASN A 130 18.22 9.19 -14.51
C ASN A 130 19.24 8.90 -13.41
N ILE A 131 18.81 8.39 -12.25
CA ILE A 131 19.72 7.97 -11.16
C ILE A 131 20.63 6.83 -11.63
N ILE A 132 20.08 5.81 -12.27
CA ILE A 132 20.84 4.67 -12.79
C ILE A 132 21.83 5.13 -13.86
N MET A 133 21.37 5.92 -14.83
CA MET A 133 22.21 6.42 -15.92
C MET A 133 23.34 7.33 -15.42
N ARG A 134 23.07 8.16 -14.41
CA ARG A 134 24.11 9.00 -13.79
C ARG A 134 25.19 8.17 -13.10
N GLU A 135 24.82 7.05 -12.48
CA GLU A 135 25.77 6.21 -11.73
C GLU A 135 26.52 5.21 -12.63
N LEU A 136 25.81 4.59 -13.58
CA LEU A 136 26.32 3.47 -14.38
C LEU A 136 26.64 3.85 -15.82
N GLY A 137 26.11 4.94 -16.36
CA GLY A 137 26.23 5.28 -17.78
C GLY A 137 27.67 5.34 -18.27
N SER A 138 28.57 5.96 -17.49
CA SER A 138 30.00 6.03 -17.82
C SER A 138 30.68 4.66 -17.82
N GLN A 139 30.34 3.78 -16.85
CA GLN A 139 30.92 2.44 -16.73
C GLN A 139 30.58 1.58 -17.96
N PHE A 140 29.36 1.74 -18.47
CA PHE A 140 28.89 1.04 -19.66
C PHE A 140 29.18 1.80 -20.97
N HIS A 141 29.95 2.89 -20.93
CA HIS A 141 30.27 3.73 -22.09
C HIS A 141 29.01 4.23 -22.84
N ILE A 142 27.92 4.42 -22.10
CA ILE A 142 26.66 4.95 -22.63
C ILE A 142 26.75 6.47 -22.59
N PRO A 143 26.66 7.17 -23.73
CA PRO A 143 26.61 8.62 -23.75
C PRO A 143 25.36 9.10 -23.00
N TRP A 144 25.56 9.81 -21.90
CA TRP A 144 24.47 10.35 -21.09
C TRP A 144 24.82 11.77 -20.64
N SER A 145 24.03 12.74 -21.09
CA SER A 145 24.06 14.10 -20.56
C SER A 145 23.17 14.17 -19.32
N ILE A 146 23.62 14.87 -18.28
CA ILE A 146 22.79 15.17 -17.12
C ILE A 146 21.63 16.04 -17.63
N PRO A 147 20.36 15.59 -17.55
CA PRO A 147 19.26 16.47 -17.88
C PRO A 147 19.19 17.55 -16.79
N THR A 148 19.65 18.75 -17.12
CA THR A 148 19.29 19.96 -16.35
C THR A 148 17.78 20.09 -16.41
N GLU A 149 17.12 20.30 -15.27
CA GLU A 149 15.66 20.32 -15.12
C GLU A 149 14.99 21.28 -16.12
N ALA A 150 14.62 20.79 -17.31
CA ALA A 150 13.64 21.39 -18.23
C ALA A 150 13.44 20.59 -19.52
N GLU A 151 14.39 19.78 -19.98
CA GLU A 151 14.29 19.28 -21.37
C GLU A 151 13.82 17.83 -21.49
N ASP A 152 13.02 17.64 -22.55
CA ASP A 152 12.48 16.38 -23.03
C ASP A 152 13.57 15.31 -23.20
N ILE A 153 13.10 14.07 -23.27
CA ILE A 153 13.88 12.83 -23.40
C ILE A 153 15.03 13.05 -24.43
N PRO A 154 16.31 12.89 -24.05
CA PRO A 154 17.39 13.07 -25.00
C PRO A 154 17.31 11.99 -26.08
N ILE A 155 17.15 12.39 -27.33
CA ILE A 155 17.26 11.52 -28.50
C ILE A 155 18.74 11.30 -28.77
N VAL A 156 19.22 10.07 -28.57
CA VAL A 156 20.61 9.71 -28.87
C VAL A 156 20.73 9.41 -30.38
N PRO A 157 21.56 10.14 -31.16
CA PRO A 157 21.71 9.88 -32.58
C PRO A 157 22.61 8.65 -32.81
N THR A 158 22.16 7.70 -33.65
CA THR A 158 22.93 6.53 -34.06
C THR A 158 23.53 6.70 -35.47
N THR A 159 24.72 6.14 -35.69
CA THR A 159 25.52 6.25 -36.91
C THR A 159 25.03 5.41 -38.11
N SER A 160 23.82 4.81 -38.07
CA SER A 160 23.38 3.87 -39.11
C SER A 160 21.88 3.87 -39.45
N GLY A 161 21.19 5.02 -39.34
CA GLY A 161 19.94 5.25 -40.11
C GLY A 161 18.65 4.58 -39.61
N THR A 162 18.69 3.73 -38.59
CA THR A 162 17.49 3.31 -37.84
C THR A 162 17.67 3.65 -36.36
N MET A 163 16.81 4.55 -35.85
CA MET A 163 16.80 4.95 -34.45
C MET A 163 16.51 3.71 -33.59
N MET A 164 17.48 3.31 -32.76
CA MET A 164 17.20 2.39 -31.66
C MET A 164 16.52 3.20 -30.57
N GLU A 165 15.19 3.14 -30.55
CA GLU A 165 14.37 3.74 -29.51
C GLU A 165 14.37 2.82 -28.28
N LEU A 166 14.76 3.34 -27.11
CA LEU A 166 14.59 2.64 -25.84
C LEU A 166 13.09 2.43 -25.59
N ARG A 167 12.60 1.23 -25.90
CA ARG A 167 11.17 0.89 -25.76
C ARG A 167 10.72 0.86 -24.30
N CYS A 168 11.54 0.30 -23.42
CA CYS A 168 11.30 0.31 -21.98
C CYS A 168 12.58 -0.02 -21.20
N VAL A 169 12.69 0.53 -19.99
CA VAL A 169 13.61 0.06 -18.95
C VAL A 169 12.78 -0.78 -17.99
N ILE A 170 13.08 -2.08 -17.89
CA ILE A 170 12.41 -2.97 -16.93
C ILE A 170 13.30 -3.08 -15.69
N ALA A 171 12.99 -2.29 -14.66
CA ALA A 171 13.61 -2.41 -13.35
C ALA A 171 12.76 -3.32 -12.45
N VAL A 172 13.23 -4.54 -12.19
CA VAL A 172 12.59 -5.45 -11.23
C VAL A 172 13.08 -5.11 -9.83
N ILE A 173 12.36 -4.23 -9.14
CA ILE A 173 12.65 -3.85 -7.77
C ILE A 173 11.79 -4.68 -6.83
N ARG A 174 12.43 -5.57 -6.07
CA ARG A 174 11.77 -6.35 -5.02
C ARG A 174 11.92 -5.66 -3.67
N HIS A 175 10.83 -5.61 -2.91
CA HIS A 175 10.90 -5.31 -1.49
C HIS A 175 11.69 -6.44 -0.81
N GLY A 176 12.82 -6.13 -0.15
CA GLY A 176 13.55 -7.11 0.64
C GLY A 176 12.61 -7.80 1.64
N ASP A 177 12.58 -9.13 1.62
CA ASP A 177 11.87 -10.02 2.54
C ASP A 177 10.36 -9.85 2.73
N ARG A 178 9.63 -9.28 1.75
CA ARG A 178 8.16 -9.39 1.74
C ARG A 178 7.71 -10.34 0.64
N THR A 179 7.29 -11.55 1.03
CA THR A 179 6.49 -12.44 0.17
C THR A 179 5.26 -11.66 -0.32
N PRO A 180 4.99 -11.59 -1.63
CA PRO A 180 3.78 -10.95 -2.15
C PRO A 180 2.55 -11.49 -1.43
N LYS A 181 1.78 -10.60 -0.79
CA LYS A 181 0.56 -10.96 -0.06
C LYS A 181 -0.63 -10.66 -0.95
N GLN A 182 -1.32 -11.70 -1.41
CA GLN A 182 -2.66 -11.52 -1.98
C GLN A 182 -3.65 -11.26 -0.83
N LYS A 183 -3.98 -9.99 -0.62
CA LYS A 183 -4.88 -9.55 0.45
C LYS A 183 -6.29 -9.35 -0.10
N MET A 184 -7.13 -10.37 0.07
CA MET A 184 -8.57 -10.23 -0.14
C MET A 184 -9.27 -9.91 1.19
N LYS A 185 -10.27 -9.04 1.14
CA LYS A 185 -11.27 -8.86 2.22
C LYS A 185 -12.64 -9.14 1.63
N MET A 186 -13.44 -9.91 2.35
CA MET A 186 -14.85 -10.13 2.05
C MET A 186 -15.64 -10.20 3.36
N GLU A 187 -16.90 -9.80 3.30
CA GLU A 187 -17.88 -10.10 4.34
C GLU A 187 -18.36 -11.54 4.13
N VAL A 188 -18.63 -12.24 5.24
CA VAL A 188 -19.19 -13.59 5.23
C VAL A 188 -20.39 -13.62 6.17
N ARG A 189 -21.47 -14.24 5.72
CA ARG A 189 -22.76 -14.39 6.39
C ARG A 189 -23.24 -15.84 6.44
N HIS A 190 -22.63 -16.73 5.65
CA HIS A 190 -23.04 -18.12 5.58
C HIS A 190 -22.67 -18.87 6.88
N PRO A 191 -23.61 -19.64 7.48
CA PRO A 191 -23.41 -20.37 8.74
C PRO A 191 -22.11 -21.19 8.82
N ARG A 192 -21.73 -21.85 7.72
CA ARG A 192 -20.50 -22.67 7.65
C ARG A 192 -19.22 -21.90 7.97
N PHE A 193 -19.12 -20.61 7.63
CA PHE A 193 -17.96 -19.81 8.01
C PHE A 193 -17.92 -19.54 9.52
N PHE A 194 -19.09 -19.42 10.17
CA PHE A 194 -19.21 -19.29 11.61
C PHE A 194 -18.93 -20.62 12.33
N GLU A 195 -19.40 -21.75 11.80
CA GLU A 195 -19.04 -23.08 12.34
C GLU A 195 -17.52 -23.31 12.32
N LEU A 196 -16.85 -22.90 11.24
CA LEU A 196 -15.39 -22.94 11.17
C LEU A 196 -14.75 -22.01 12.21
N PHE A 197 -15.35 -20.84 12.43
CA PHE A 197 -14.90 -19.89 13.44
C PHE A 197 -15.01 -20.46 14.85
N ASP A 198 -16.11 -21.15 15.16
CA ASP A 198 -16.37 -21.79 16.45
C ASP A 198 -15.44 -22.97 16.69
N LYS A 199 -15.31 -23.84 15.68
CA LYS A 199 -14.45 -25.04 15.71
C LYS A 199 -13.01 -24.73 16.10
N TYR A 200 -12.51 -23.55 15.74
CA TYR A 200 -11.13 -23.13 16.01
C TYR A 200 -11.04 -22.03 17.09
N ASP A 201 -12.01 -21.98 18.01
CA ASP A 201 -12.05 -21.08 19.17
C ASP A 201 -11.95 -19.58 18.81
N GLY A 202 -12.51 -19.19 17.67
CA GLY A 202 -12.46 -17.81 17.17
C GLY A 202 -13.06 -16.80 18.16
N HIS A 203 -14.11 -17.20 18.90
CA HIS A 203 -14.76 -16.38 19.91
C HIS A 203 -13.85 -15.97 21.06
N ARG A 204 -12.91 -16.84 21.47
CA ARG A 204 -12.00 -16.55 22.58
C ARG A 204 -11.10 -15.34 22.31
N THR A 205 -10.70 -15.14 21.06
CA THR A 205 -9.78 -14.03 20.69
C THR A 205 -10.43 -12.97 19.80
N GLY A 206 -11.70 -13.15 19.43
CA GLY A 206 -12.42 -12.30 18.49
C GLY A 206 -11.79 -12.26 17.09
N LYS A 207 -10.98 -13.26 16.72
CA LYS A 207 -10.37 -13.43 15.40
C LYS A 207 -9.91 -14.86 15.21
N LEU A 208 -9.76 -15.26 13.96
CA LEU A 208 -9.22 -16.58 13.61
C LEU A 208 -8.00 -16.41 12.69
N LYS A 209 -6.92 -17.13 12.99
CA LYS A 209 -5.69 -17.15 12.17
C LYS A 209 -5.38 -18.57 11.72
N LEU A 210 -5.85 -18.90 10.53
CA LEU A 210 -5.63 -20.19 9.89
C LEU A 210 -4.30 -20.17 9.14
N LYS A 211 -3.47 -21.19 9.37
CA LYS A 211 -2.15 -21.33 8.73
C LYS A 211 -1.84 -22.75 8.27
N LYS A 212 -2.48 -23.75 8.87
CA LYS A 212 -2.20 -25.16 8.56
C LYS A 212 -2.93 -25.55 7.27
N PRO A 213 -2.36 -26.39 6.40
CA PRO A 213 -3.02 -26.83 5.16
C PRO A 213 -4.43 -27.37 5.38
N LYS A 214 -4.62 -28.21 6.41
CA LYS A 214 -5.95 -28.75 6.77
C LYS A 214 -6.99 -27.66 7.06
N GLN A 215 -6.59 -26.59 7.74
CA GLN A 215 -7.48 -25.47 8.05
C GLN A 215 -7.87 -24.68 6.80
N LEU A 216 -6.92 -24.49 5.89
CA LEU A 216 -7.15 -23.78 4.64
C LEU A 216 -8.00 -24.62 3.68
N GLN A 217 -7.85 -25.95 3.72
CA GLN A 217 -8.70 -26.88 2.99
C GLN A 217 -10.17 -26.75 3.41
N GLU A 218 -10.45 -26.66 4.72
CA GLU A 218 -11.83 -26.46 5.18
C GLU A 218 -12.45 -25.15 4.67
N VAL A 219 -11.66 -24.08 4.56
CA VAL A 219 -12.10 -22.81 3.94
C VAL A 219 -12.40 -23.01 2.45
N LEU A 220 -11.54 -23.73 1.74
CA LEU A 220 -11.71 -24.05 0.32
C LEU A 220 -12.95 -24.92 0.08
N ASP A 221 -13.21 -25.90 0.94
CA ASP A 221 -14.36 -26.80 0.83
C ASP A 221 -15.68 -26.02 0.99
N ILE A 222 -15.73 -25.06 1.93
CA ILE A 222 -16.87 -24.14 2.05
C ILE A 222 -17.04 -23.32 0.76
N ALA A 223 -15.95 -22.74 0.24
CA ALA A 223 -16.02 -21.93 -0.98
C ALA A 223 -16.52 -22.73 -2.19
N ARG A 224 -16.04 -23.97 -2.38
CA ARG A 224 -16.48 -24.88 -3.45
C ARG A 224 -17.95 -25.24 -3.32
N LEU A 225 -18.40 -25.56 -2.11
CA LEU A 225 -19.79 -25.91 -1.86
C LEU A 225 -20.71 -24.74 -2.19
N LEU A 226 -20.42 -23.54 -1.70
CA LEU A 226 -21.22 -22.36 -1.98
C LEU A 226 -21.26 -22.04 -3.49
N LEU A 227 -20.13 -22.13 -4.19
CA LEU A 227 -20.09 -21.95 -5.63
C LEU A 227 -20.93 -22.99 -6.38
N SER A 228 -20.94 -24.25 -5.93
CA SER A 228 -21.78 -25.28 -6.53
C SER A 228 -23.27 -25.04 -6.30
N GLU A 229 -23.65 -24.49 -5.14
CA GLU A 229 -25.04 -24.14 -4.83
C GLU A 229 -25.51 -22.92 -5.63
N PHE A 230 -24.63 -21.95 -5.90
CA PHE A 230 -24.88 -20.84 -6.84
C PHE A 230 -25.21 -21.31 -8.25
N ASP A 231 -24.62 -22.42 -8.70
CA ASP A 231 -24.85 -22.95 -10.05
C ASP A 231 -26.09 -23.86 -10.11
N GLN A 232 -26.59 -24.35 -8.96
CA GLN A 232 -27.74 -25.27 -8.86
C GLN A 232 -29.06 -24.60 -8.46
N LYS A 233 -29.03 -23.50 -7.71
CA LYS A 233 -30.22 -22.73 -7.29
C LYS A 233 -30.18 -21.32 -7.88
N ASN A 234 -31.33 -20.80 -8.32
CA ASN A 234 -31.51 -19.37 -8.61
C ASN A 234 -31.40 -18.56 -7.29
N ASP A 235 -30.17 -18.29 -6.88
CA ASP A 235 -29.61 -17.08 -6.25
C ASP A 235 -30.23 -16.53 -4.95
N THR A 236 -31.24 -17.17 -4.36
CA THR A 236 -32.07 -16.50 -3.34
C THR A 236 -31.63 -16.65 -1.89
N GLU A 237 -30.73 -17.60 -1.56
CA GLU A 237 -30.32 -17.85 -0.16
C GLU A 237 -28.84 -17.54 0.12
N ILE A 238 -28.00 -17.37 -0.90
CA ILE A 238 -26.56 -17.13 -0.70
C ILE A 238 -26.27 -15.64 -0.86
N GLU A 239 -26.10 -14.96 0.27
CA GLU A 239 -25.80 -13.52 0.30
C GLU A 239 -24.33 -13.18 -0.02
N GLU A 240 -23.49 -14.20 -0.23
CA GLU A 240 -22.06 -14.02 -0.38
C GLU A 240 -21.67 -13.54 -1.78
N ASN A 241 -20.60 -12.76 -1.85
CA ASN A 241 -20.12 -12.28 -3.15
C ASN A 241 -19.49 -13.42 -3.97
N LYS A 242 -20.17 -13.89 -5.02
CA LYS A 242 -19.72 -14.97 -5.92
C LYS A 242 -18.30 -14.75 -6.45
N ALA A 243 -17.98 -13.56 -6.97
CA ALA A 243 -16.65 -13.24 -7.49
C ALA A 243 -15.54 -13.33 -6.42
N LYS A 244 -15.86 -13.01 -5.15
CA LYS A 244 -14.92 -13.18 -4.03
C LYS A 244 -14.72 -14.65 -3.66
N LEU A 245 -15.77 -15.47 -3.71
CA LEU A 245 -15.67 -16.91 -3.49
C LEU A 245 -14.86 -17.60 -4.59
N GLU A 246 -15.06 -17.21 -5.85
CA GLU A 246 -14.22 -17.70 -6.97
C GLU A 246 -12.75 -17.34 -6.75
N GLN A 247 -12.48 -16.08 -6.42
CA GLN A 247 -11.12 -15.65 -6.08
C GLN A 247 -10.55 -16.45 -4.90
N LEU A 248 -11.34 -16.74 -3.87
CA LEU A 248 -10.90 -17.50 -2.69
C LEU A 248 -10.53 -18.93 -3.08
N LYS A 249 -11.37 -19.57 -3.91
CA LYS A 249 -11.13 -20.90 -4.47
C LYS A 249 -9.83 -20.92 -5.27
N THR A 250 -9.66 -20.03 -6.24
CA THR A 250 -8.46 -19.99 -7.10
C THR A 250 -7.18 -19.86 -6.29
N VAL A 251 -7.18 -19.03 -5.24
CA VAL A 251 -5.98 -18.81 -4.41
C VAL A 251 -5.65 -20.01 -3.51
N LEU A 252 -6.66 -20.73 -3.02
CA LEU A 252 -6.46 -21.88 -2.14
C LEU A 252 -6.22 -23.20 -2.89
N GLU A 253 -6.46 -23.24 -4.21
CA GLU A 253 -6.17 -24.39 -5.08
C GLU A 253 -4.74 -24.39 -5.66
N MET A 254 -4.02 -23.26 -5.53
CA MET A 254 -2.59 -23.14 -5.90
C MET A 254 -1.68 -23.81 -4.87
#